data_AF-A0A1F5B8E7-F1
#
_entry.id   AF-A0A1F5B8E7-F1
#
_cell.length_a   1.000
_cell.length_b   1.000
_cell.length_c   1.000
_cell.angle_alpha   90.00
_cell.angle_beta   90.00
_cell.angle_gamma   90.00
#
_symmetry.space_group_name_H-M   'P 1'
#
loop_
_entity.id
_entity.type
_entity.pdbx_description
1 polymer ?
#
loop_
_entity_poly.entity_id
_entity_poly.type
_entity_poly.pdbx_seq_one_letter_code
_entity_poly.pdbx_strand_id
1 'polypeptide(L)'
;MEKWKDDLKGLLENREVKEGREDRAAQAQSQVKKFFSGKVKPVFKKLKKELERYGRDVQVSIGDGSGAIEVNHQGQLELDYKIKVRGVYPYPETLYKDASGNRIWGEGAFREGPGKYSIADIPEDVILENFLREYKSRRWSLSK
;
A
#
# COMPACT_ATOMS: atom_id res chain seq x y z
N MET A 1 -20.93 -16.94 -35.30
CA MET A 1 -19.87 -15.94 -35.00
C MET A 1 -19.89 -15.68 -33.51
N GLU A 2 -18.76 -15.88 -32.85
CA GLU A 2 -18.68 -15.82 -31.38
C GLU A 2 -18.40 -14.39 -30.95
N LYS A 3 -19.38 -13.76 -30.31
CA LYS A 3 -19.35 -12.38 -29.78
C LYS A 3 -18.04 -12.00 -29.06
N TRP A 4 -17.38 -12.97 -28.41
CA TRP A 4 -16.11 -12.74 -27.72
C TRP A 4 -14.94 -12.39 -28.64
N LYS A 5 -14.95 -12.80 -29.91
CA LYS A 5 -13.90 -12.47 -30.89
C LYS A 5 -14.00 -11.03 -31.36
N ASP A 6 -15.21 -10.51 -31.51
CA ASP A 6 -15.47 -9.12 -31.90
C ASP A 6 -15.16 -8.16 -30.74
N ASP A 7 -15.51 -8.55 -29.50
CA ASP A 7 -15.13 -7.81 -28.29
C ASP A 7 -13.61 -7.74 -28.13
N LEU A 8 -12.90 -8.86 -28.39
CA LEU A 8 -11.44 -8.91 -28.34
C LEU A 8 -10.80 -8.01 -29.42
N LYS A 9 -11.36 -8.02 -30.63
CA LYS A 9 -10.90 -7.18 -31.74
C LYS A 9 -11.07 -5.69 -31.41
N GLY A 10 -12.21 -5.29 -30.85
CA GLY A 10 -12.45 -3.91 -30.42
C GLY A 10 -11.50 -3.43 -29.31
N LEU A 11 -11.04 -4.33 -28.44
CA LEU A 11 -10.03 -4.01 -27.42
C LEU A 11 -8.62 -3.81 -28.01
N LEU A 12 -8.28 -4.55 -29.07
CA LEU A 12 -6.96 -4.49 -29.71
C LEU A 12 -6.84 -3.31 -30.69
N GLU A 13 -7.95 -2.88 -31.30
CA GLU A 13 -7.98 -1.84 -32.33
C GLU A 13 -8.16 -0.42 -31.76
N ASN A 14 -8.63 -0.25 -30.52
CA ASN A 14 -8.78 1.07 -29.88
C ASN A 14 -7.42 1.62 -29.42
N ARG A 15 -6.68 2.24 -30.35
CA ARG A 15 -5.35 2.83 -30.12
C ARG A 15 -5.34 4.35 -29.91
N GLU A 16 -6.49 5.01 -29.83
CA GLU A 16 -6.54 6.47 -29.70
C GLU A 16 -7.47 6.95 -28.60
N VAL A 17 -6.89 7.24 -27.42
CA VAL A 17 -7.31 8.37 -26.56
C VAL A 17 -6.05 8.85 -25.83
N LYS A 18 -5.19 9.63 -26.51
CA LYS A 18 -3.98 10.20 -25.90
C LYS A 18 -4.24 11.53 -25.20
N GLU A 19 -5.10 12.38 -25.76
CA GLU A 19 -5.30 13.76 -25.28
C GLU A 19 -6.09 13.84 -23.96
N GLY A 20 -7.04 12.93 -23.71
CA GLY A 20 -7.75 12.87 -22.42
C GLY A 20 -7.03 12.08 -21.32
N ARG A 21 -5.85 11.52 -21.60
CA ARG A 21 -5.12 10.61 -20.70
C ARG A 21 -4.15 11.35 -19.79
N GLU A 22 -3.54 12.41 -20.29
CA GLU A 22 -2.56 13.21 -19.55
C GLU A 22 -3.23 14.01 -18.41
N ASP A 23 -4.36 14.66 -18.69
CA ASP A 23 -5.14 15.37 -17.65
C ASP A 23 -5.66 14.44 -16.55
N ARG A 24 -6.13 13.25 -16.93
CA ARG A 24 -6.57 12.22 -15.97
C ARG A 24 -5.41 11.67 -15.15
N ALA A 25 -4.23 11.51 -15.75
CA ALA A 25 -3.03 11.06 -15.04
C ALA A 25 -2.52 12.11 -14.05
N ALA A 26 -2.49 13.39 -14.45
CA ALA A 26 -2.10 14.50 -13.60
C ALA A 26 -3.08 14.68 -12.42
N GLN A 27 -4.38 14.57 -12.68
CA GLN A 27 -5.41 14.61 -11.64
C GLN A 27 -5.27 13.44 -10.65
N ALA A 28 -5.05 12.23 -11.15
CA ALA A 28 -4.80 11.06 -10.31
C ALA A 28 -3.54 11.25 -9.44
N GLN A 29 -2.44 11.76 -10.01
CA GLN A 29 -1.20 12.00 -9.27
C GLN A 29 -1.40 13.02 -8.14
N SER A 30 -2.15 14.10 -8.39
CA SER A 30 -2.51 15.08 -7.35
C SER A 30 -3.33 14.46 -6.22
N GLN A 31 -4.30 13.60 -6.56
CA GLN A 31 -5.08 12.87 -5.56
C GLN A 31 -4.22 11.89 -4.75
N VAL A 32 -3.29 11.18 -5.39
CA VAL A 32 -2.35 10.28 -4.71
C VAL A 32 -1.46 11.04 -3.73
N LYS A 33 -0.93 12.19 -4.13
CA LYS A 33 -0.13 13.05 -3.23
C LYS A 33 -0.94 13.55 -2.03
N LYS A 34 -2.21 13.92 -2.24
CA LYS A 34 -3.14 14.29 -1.16
C LYS A 34 -3.45 13.11 -0.25
N PHE A 35 -3.59 11.91 -0.80
CA PHE A 35 -3.78 10.68 -0.02
C PHE A 35 -2.60 10.41 0.91
N PHE A 36 -1.37 10.45 0.41
CA PHE A 36 -0.18 10.21 1.23
C PHE A 36 0.04 11.31 2.27
N SER A 37 -0.09 12.58 1.88
CA SER A 37 0.13 13.70 2.81
C SER A 37 -0.99 13.88 3.83
N GLY A 38 -2.24 13.61 3.44
CA GLY A 38 -3.45 13.87 4.24
C GLY A 38 -3.96 12.68 5.05
N LYS A 39 -3.73 11.43 4.62
CA LYS A 39 -4.19 10.23 5.36
C LYS A 39 -3.03 9.37 5.86
N VAL A 40 -2.12 8.96 4.97
CA VAL A 40 -1.05 8.01 5.34
C VAL A 40 -0.05 8.63 6.33
N LYS A 41 0.43 9.85 6.05
CA LYS A 41 1.41 10.54 6.90
C LYS A 41 0.90 10.75 8.33
N PRO A 42 -0.33 11.25 8.57
CA PRO A 42 -0.89 11.32 9.92
C PRO A 42 -0.95 9.98 10.64
N VAL A 43 -1.42 8.92 9.97
CA VAL A 43 -1.49 7.57 10.57
C VAL A 43 -0.10 7.06 10.94
N PHE A 44 0.88 7.21 10.06
CA PHE A 44 2.25 6.77 10.33
C PHE A 44 2.90 7.57 11.46
N LYS A 45 2.60 8.86 11.59
CA LYS A 45 3.03 9.66 12.74
C LYS A 45 2.42 9.18 14.06
N LYS A 46 1.12 8.85 14.07
CA LYS A 46 0.43 8.29 15.26
C LYS A 46 1.08 6.96 15.67
N LEU A 47 1.27 6.05 14.71
CA LEU A 47 1.92 4.76 14.91
C LEU A 47 3.35 4.91 15.44
N LYS A 48 4.16 5.75 14.79
CA LYS A 48 5.53 6.05 15.22
C LYS A 48 5.58 6.49 16.68
N LYS A 49 4.79 7.51 17.04
CA LYS A 49 4.76 8.04 18.41
C LYS A 49 4.40 6.96 19.42
N GLU A 50 3.42 6.12 19.11
CA GLU A 50 2.98 5.07 20.05
C GLU A 50 4.00 3.94 20.16
N LEU A 51 4.58 3.47 19.05
CA LEU A 51 5.61 2.43 19.06
C LEU A 51 6.90 2.88 19.77
N GLU A 52 7.32 4.13 19.56
CA GLU A 52 8.49 4.72 20.25
C GLU A 52 8.29 4.80 21.77
N ARG A 53 7.06 5.03 22.25
CA ARG A 53 6.75 4.97 23.70
C ARG A 53 7.01 3.60 24.30
N TYR A 54 6.92 2.54 23.50
CA TYR A 54 7.25 1.17 23.90
C TYR A 54 8.67 0.76 23.48
N GLY A 55 9.56 1.71 23.19
CA GLY A 55 10.98 1.44 22.94
C GLY A 55 11.32 0.90 21.54
N ARG A 56 10.43 1.06 20.56
CA ARG A 56 10.75 0.72 19.16
C ARG A 56 11.46 1.89 18.49
N ASP A 57 12.44 1.59 17.65
CA ASP A 57 12.98 2.54 16.69
C ASP A 57 12.11 2.51 15.44
N VAL A 58 11.55 3.67 15.06
CA VAL A 58 10.59 3.76 13.96
C VAL A 58 11.01 4.81 12.94
N GLN A 59 11.21 4.37 11.71
CA GLN A 59 11.49 5.24 10.57
C GLN A 59 10.25 5.36 9.70
N VAL A 60 9.92 6.59 9.32
CA VAL A 60 8.77 6.89 8.45
C VAL A 60 9.28 7.65 7.24
N SER A 61 8.97 7.17 6.04
CA SER A 61 9.23 7.89 4.78
C SER A 61 7.92 8.10 4.02
N ILE A 62 7.75 9.30 3.46
CA ILE A 62 6.56 9.67 2.70
C ILE A 62 7.04 10.29 1.40
N GLY A 63 6.66 9.69 0.28
CA GLY A 63 6.88 10.20 -1.07
C GLY A 63 5.57 10.54 -1.78
N ASP A 64 5.68 10.96 -3.04
CA ASP A 64 4.53 11.40 -3.84
C ASP A 64 3.65 10.24 -4.35
N GLY A 65 4.12 8.99 -4.27
CA GLY A 65 3.39 7.79 -4.71
C GLY A 65 3.52 6.58 -3.77
N SER A 66 4.18 6.75 -2.63
CA SER A 66 4.35 5.70 -1.63
C SER A 66 4.59 6.27 -0.24
N GLY A 67 4.29 5.48 0.78
CA GLY A 67 4.68 5.74 2.16
C GLY A 67 5.20 4.46 2.78
N ALA A 68 6.27 4.53 3.58
CA ALA A 68 6.81 3.40 4.31
C ALA A 68 6.93 3.72 5.81
N ILE A 69 6.76 2.68 6.62
CA ILE A 69 7.06 2.68 8.05
C ILE A 69 7.87 1.41 8.35
N GLU A 70 9.07 1.62 8.88
CA GLU A 70 9.98 0.57 9.32
C GLU A 70 10.04 0.59 10.85
N VAL A 71 9.87 -0.57 11.47
CA VAL A 71 9.84 -0.77 12.92
C VAL A 71 10.94 -1.75 13.29
N ASN A 72 11.86 -1.28 14.12
CA ASN A 72 12.95 -2.06 14.67
C ASN A 72 12.85 -2.10 16.19
N HIS A 73 13.28 -3.21 16.79
CA HIS A 73 13.44 -3.34 18.23
C HIS A 73 14.76 -4.06 18.52
N GLN A 74 15.63 -3.43 19.31
CA GLN A 74 16.95 -3.97 19.67
C GLN A 74 17.79 -4.42 18.46
N GLY A 75 17.79 -3.62 17.39
CA GLY A 75 18.54 -3.91 16.15
C GLY A 75 17.91 -5.00 15.26
N GLN A 76 16.74 -5.53 15.62
CA GLN A 76 16.01 -6.48 14.80
C GLN A 76 14.81 -5.82 14.12
N LEU A 77 14.65 -6.11 12.83
CA LEU A 77 13.53 -5.64 12.03
C LEU A 77 12.24 -6.40 12.39
N GLU A 78 11.36 -5.74 13.15
CA GLU A 78 10.04 -6.28 13.51
C GLU A 78 9.04 -6.13 12.36
N LEU A 79 9.06 -5.03 11.60
CA LEU A 79 8.18 -4.83 10.43
C LEU A 79 8.77 -3.81 9.45
N ASP A 80 8.65 -4.08 8.15
CA ASP A 80 8.86 -3.09 7.08
C ASP A 80 7.59 -3.12 6.23
N TYR A 81 6.79 -2.06 6.35
CA TYR A 81 5.45 -1.95 5.81
C TYR A 81 5.34 -0.71 4.93
N LYS A 82 4.78 -0.91 3.75
CA LYS A 82 4.64 0.12 2.71
C LYS A 82 3.20 0.20 2.24
N ILE A 83 2.81 1.40 1.83
CA ILE A 83 1.58 1.63 1.08
C ILE A 83 2.00 2.22 -0.26
N LYS A 84 1.56 1.60 -1.34
CA LYS A 84 1.74 2.07 -2.71
C LYS A 84 0.38 2.26 -3.38
N VAL A 85 0.36 2.93 -4.52
CA VAL A 85 -0.87 3.11 -5.31
C VAL A 85 -0.64 2.66 -6.75
N ARG A 86 -1.59 1.91 -7.31
CA ARG A 86 -1.66 1.60 -8.74
C ARG A 86 -2.84 2.36 -9.35
N GLY A 87 -2.57 3.44 -10.08
CA GLY A 87 -3.61 4.38 -10.53
C GLY A 87 -4.19 5.14 -9.33
N VAL A 88 -5.38 4.73 -8.89
CA VAL A 88 -6.07 5.28 -7.69
C VAL A 88 -6.35 4.21 -6.63
N TYR A 89 -5.81 3.00 -6.79
CA TYR A 89 -6.06 1.86 -5.90
C TYR A 89 -4.84 1.63 -5.00
N PRO A 90 -4.93 1.95 -3.70
CA PRO A 90 -3.84 1.71 -2.76
C PRO A 90 -3.76 0.23 -2.40
N TYR A 91 -2.53 -0.25 -2.16
CA TYR A 91 -2.26 -1.59 -1.67
C TYR A 91 -1.10 -1.56 -0.67
N PRO A 92 -1.17 -2.36 0.41
CA PRO A 92 -0.05 -2.56 1.30
C PRO A 92 0.98 -3.52 0.70
N GLU A 93 2.25 -3.32 1.06
CA GLU A 93 3.31 -4.29 0.88
C GLU A 93 4.06 -4.48 2.19
N THR A 94 4.35 -5.73 2.53
CA THR A 94 5.15 -6.07 3.72
C THR A 94 6.37 -6.86 3.29
N LEU A 95 7.51 -6.60 3.93
CA LEU A 95 8.72 -7.40 3.74
C LEU A 95 8.67 -8.68 4.58
N TYR A 96 8.93 -9.81 3.95
CA TYR A 96 9.03 -11.14 4.57
C TYR A 96 10.43 -11.74 4.32
N LYS A 97 10.75 -12.77 5.10
CA LYS A 97 11.86 -13.68 4.80
C LYS A 97 11.29 -15.03 4.40
N ASP A 98 11.76 -15.61 3.30
CA ASP A 98 11.43 -16.99 2.94
C ASP A 98 12.21 -18.00 3.80
N ALA A 99 11.95 -19.30 3.59
CA ALA A 99 12.63 -20.38 4.29
C ALA A 99 14.15 -20.41 4.06
N SER A 100 14.62 -19.79 2.97
CA SER A 100 16.04 -19.67 2.61
C SER A 100 16.66 -18.37 3.15
N GLY A 101 15.90 -17.54 3.86
CA GLY A 101 16.34 -16.25 4.40
C GLY A 101 16.32 -15.09 3.41
N ASN A 102 15.84 -15.29 2.18
CA ASN A 102 15.73 -14.23 1.18
C ASN A 102 14.62 -13.26 1.54
N ARG A 103 14.84 -11.98 1.23
CA ARG A 103 13.89 -10.89 1.43
C ARG A 103 12.88 -10.86 0.29
N ILE A 104 11.59 -11.03 0.59
CA ILE A 104 10.49 -11.03 -0.39
C ILE A 104 9.44 -10.00 0.03
N TRP A 105 8.92 -9.24 -0.94
CA TRP A 105 7.78 -8.34 -0.73
C TRP A 105 6.48 -9.07 -1.03
N GLY A 106 5.57 -9.12 -0.06
CA GLY A 106 4.20 -9.58 -0.28
C GLY A 106 3.26 -8.40 -0.46
N GLU A 107 2.60 -8.33 -1.61
CA GLU A 107 1.49 -7.41 -1.88
C GLU A 107 0.24 -7.94 -1.14
N GLY A 108 -0.41 -7.06 -0.36
CA GLY A 108 -1.63 -7.38 0.36
C GLY A 108 -2.82 -6.56 -0.12
N ALA A 109 -3.92 -6.67 0.61
CA ALA A 109 -5.12 -5.85 0.40
C ALA A 109 -5.63 -5.28 1.72
N PHE A 110 -6.16 -4.05 1.66
CA PHE A 110 -6.80 -3.41 2.82
C PHE A 110 -8.10 -4.11 3.24
N ARG A 111 -8.79 -4.80 2.31
CA ARG A 111 -10.05 -5.53 2.58
C ARG A 111 -10.04 -6.92 1.94
N GLU A 112 -10.73 -7.85 2.59
CA GLU A 112 -11.14 -9.14 2.00
C GLU A 112 -12.54 -9.00 1.36
N GLY A 113 -12.67 -9.41 0.10
CA GLY A 113 -13.94 -9.43 -0.64
C GLY A 113 -13.93 -8.67 -1.97
N PRO A 114 -15.05 -8.72 -2.74
CA PRO A 114 -15.16 -8.08 -4.04
C PRO A 114 -15.31 -6.56 -3.91
N GLY A 115 -14.21 -5.84 -4.13
CA GLY A 115 -14.20 -4.37 -4.19
C GLY A 115 -12.82 -3.82 -3.82
N LYS A 116 -12.20 -3.08 -4.74
CA LYS A 116 -10.95 -2.37 -4.45
C LYS A 116 -11.28 -1.01 -3.85
N TYR A 117 -10.73 -0.69 -2.68
CA TYR A 117 -10.76 0.69 -2.19
C TYR A 117 -10.06 1.58 -3.21
N SER A 118 -10.65 2.73 -3.54
CA SER A 118 -9.87 3.83 -4.09
C SER A 118 -9.21 4.62 -2.95
N ILE A 119 -8.24 5.47 -3.28
CA ILE A 119 -7.62 6.41 -2.32
C ILE A 119 -8.65 7.36 -1.66
N ALA A 120 -9.81 7.61 -2.29
CA ALA A 120 -10.88 8.41 -1.71
C ALA A 120 -11.58 7.65 -0.56
N ASP A 121 -11.81 6.35 -0.75
CA ASP A 121 -12.68 5.52 0.09
C ASP A 121 -11.97 4.86 1.26
N ILE A 122 -10.63 4.90 1.31
CA ILE A 122 -9.87 4.32 2.41
C ILE A 122 -9.83 5.27 3.63
N PRO A 123 -10.43 4.92 4.77
CA PRO A 123 -10.34 5.71 5.99
C PRO A 123 -9.00 5.47 6.71
N GLU A 124 -8.63 6.38 7.61
CA GLU A 124 -7.41 6.23 8.44
C GLU A 124 -7.42 4.94 9.26
N ASP A 125 -8.56 4.58 9.84
CA ASP A 125 -8.71 3.41 10.71
C ASP A 125 -8.42 2.10 9.97
N VAL A 126 -8.80 2.01 8.68
CA VAL A 126 -8.48 0.83 7.85
C VAL A 126 -6.96 0.69 7.62
N ILE A 127 -6.24 1.81 7.48
CA ILE A 127 -4.77 1.78 7.37
C ILE A 127 -4.17 1.31 8.69
N LEU A 128 -4.69 1.81 9.81
CA LEU A 128 -4.23 1.44 11.16
C LEU A 128 -4.48 -0.04 11.46
N GLU A 129 -5.70 -0.53 11.22
CA GLU A 129 -6.09 -1.93 11.42
C GLU A 129 -5.25 -2.87 10.56
N ASN A 130 -5.02 -2.53 9.29
CA ASN A 130 -4.17 -3.31 8.40
C ASN A 130 -2.74 -3.38 8.94
N PHE A 131 -2.15 -2.24 9.33
CA PHE A 131 -0.82 -2.22 9.94
C PHE A 131 -0.74 -3.12 11.18
N LEU A 132 -1.72 -3.02 12.08
CA LEU A 132 -1.74 -3.83 13.31
C LEU A 132 -1.88 -5.32 13.02
N ARG A 133 -2.66 -5.70 12.00
CA ARG A 133 -2.78 -7.08 11.54
C ARG A 133 -1.45 -7.62 11.03
N GLU A 134 -0.77 -6.88 10.17
CA GLU A 134 0.55 -7.26 9.64
C GLU A 134 1.60 -7.33 10.76
N TYR A 135 1.63 -6.34 11.64
CA TYR A 135 2.57 -6.29 12.77
C TYR A 135 2.37 -7.46 13.75
N LYS A 136 1.11 -7.80 14.06
CA LYS A 136 0.77 -8.96 14.90
C LYS A 136 1.19 -10.28 14.25
N SER A 137 0.88 -10.46 12.96
CA SER A 137 1.26 -11.64 12.20
C SER A 137 2.78 -11.88 12.25
N ARG A 138 3.55 -10.79 12.09
CA ARG A 138 5.01 -10.87 12.11
C ARG A 138 5.59 -11.14 13.51
N ARG A 139 5.04 -10.53 14.57
CA ARG A 139 5.46 -10.83 15.95
C ARG A 139 5.25 -12.30 16.33
N TRP A 140 4.16 -12.92 15.89
CA TRP A 140 3.94 -14.36 16.11
C TRP A 140 4.93 -15.25 15.35
N SER A 141 5.40 -14.81 14.19
CA SER A 141 6.43 -15.54 13.44
C SER A 141 7.82 -15.46 14.08
N LEU A 142 8.11 -14.41 14.86
CA LEU A 142 9.39 -14.20 15.55
C LEU A 142 9.45 -14.86 16.94
N SER A 143 8.32 -15.31 17.48
CA SER A 143 8.22 -15.95 18.80
C SER A 143 8.34 -17.48 18.78
N LYS A 144 8.73 -18.07 17.65
CA LYS A 144 9.02 -19.50 17.49
C LYS A 144 10.51 -19.70 17.30
#